data_AF-A0A6A8AKY0-F1
#
_entry.id   AF-A0A6A8AKY0-F1
#
_cell.length_a   1.000
_cell.length_b   1.000
_cell.length_c   1.000
_cell.angle_alpha   90.00
_cell.angle_beta   90.00
_cell.angle_gamma   90.00
#
_symmetry.space_group_name_H-M   'P 1'
#
loop_
_entity.id
_entity.type
_entity.pdbx_description
1 polymer ?
#
loop_
_entity_poly.entity_id
_entity_poly.type
_entity_poly.pdbx_seq_one_letter_code
_entity_poly.pdbx_strand_id
1 'polypeptide(L)'
;MNILAIDIGAGTQDIMVYDDEIGFDNAYKLVLPSPTRFFASEIRKSKQDLVIHGDTMGGGPFSRAVLDHLRNYRVFMTERAARTLRDDLELVKSYGIEIISEEEVDKNKKAKLIRISDFDRGLLKFLSSFGVNTSFDVIAIAVQDHGVAPRGVTDRENRFRLIAEKVGTGIESFAYLDNVPENLSRMHSLFQSVRKWHKGHILMMDTGPAAVLGSLEDERVKEKKNRICINVGNAHTIAMSVNEERITGVFEHHTRLLDKQKLGYYIKKLSDGEITFKEVFDDGGHGALAIEENQPEIISLTGPKRAKMKGLGIFSAPAGDMMMTGPVGLIKAVLNRL
;
A
#
# COMPACT_ATOMS: atom_id res chain seq x y z
N MET A 1 11.75 21.79 -2.41
CA MET A 1 11.86 20.38 -1.96
C MET A 1 11.64 19.44 -3.12
N ASN A 2 12.61 18.57 -3.39
CA ASN A 2 12.52 17.48 -4.35
C ASN A 2 12.04 16.20 -3.64
N ILE A 3 10.90 15.66 -4.08
CA ILE A 3 10.22 14.51 -3.47
C ILE A 3 10.11 13.37 -4.48
N LEU A 4 10.55 12.17 -4.08
CA LEU A 4 10.22 10.92 -4.77
C LEU A 4 9.07 10.24 -4.02
N ALA A 5 7.88 10.20 -4.63
CA ALA A 5 6.70 9.55 -4.08
C ALA A 5 6.40 8.24 -4.82
N ILE A 6 6.19 7.15 -4.08
CA ILE A 6 5.95 5.82 -4.64
C ILE A 6 4.80 5.14 -3.90
N ASP A 7 3.68 4.90 -4.58
CA ASP A 7 2.58 4.08 -4.05
C ASP A 7 2.64 2.66 -4.61
N ILE A 8 2.79 1.67 -3.73
CA ILE A 8 2.99 0.27 -4.11
C ILE A 8 1.75 -0.54 -3.75
N GLY A 9 0.85 -0.65 -4.72
CA GLY A 9 -0.31 -1.51 -4.65
C GLY A 9 -0.03 -2.99 -5.00
N ALA A 10 -1.06 -3.82 -4.94
CA ALA A 10 -0.97 -5.24 -5.32
C ALA A 10 -0.83 -5.47 -6.84
N GLY A 11 -1.05 -4.42 -7.65
CA GLY A 11 -1.05 -4.49 -9.11
C GLY A 11 0.09 -3.67 -9.71
N THR A 12 0.14 -2.40 -9.38
CA THR A 12 1.13 -1.43 -9.89
C THR A 12 1.97 -0.89 -8.75
N GLN A 13 3.10 -0.30 -9.11
CA GLN A 13 3.77 0.73 -8.32
C GLN A 13 3.70 2.02 -9.14
N ASP A 14 3.17 3.06 -8.51
CA ASP A 14 2.87 4.34 -9.12
C ASP A 14 3.86 5.36 -8.56
N ILE A 15 4.65 5.99 -9.42
CA ILE A 15 5.83 6.78 -9.05
C ILE A 15 5.64 8.20 -9.55
N MET A 16 5.91 9.18 -8.67
CA MET A 16 5.96 10.59 -9.01
C MET A 16 7.26 11.22 -8.50
N VAL A 17 7.94 11.96 -9.37
CA VAL A 17 9.02 12.88 -8.99
C VAL A 17 8.43 14.29 -9.00
N TYR A 18 8.44 14.93 -7.83
CA TYR A 18 7.81 16.21 -7.58
C TYR A 18 8.85 17.22 -7.09
N ASP A 19 8.70 18.45 -7.53
CA ASP A 19 9.46 19.61 -7.06
C ASP A 19 8.43 20.70 -6.68
N ASP A 20 8.51 21.19 -5.44
CA ASP A 20 7.54 22.15 -4.89
C ASP A 20 7.62 23.53 -5.55
N GLU A 21 8.72 23.88 -6.20
CA GLU A 21 8.87 25.15 -6.91
C GLU A 21 8.05 25.18 -8.22
N ILE A 22 7.82 24.02 -8.83
CA ILE A 22 7.15 23.90 -10.15
C ILE A 22 5.79 23.21 -10.09
N GLY A 23 5.48 22.48 -9.01
CA GLY A 23 4.17 21.91 -8.75
C GLY A 23 3.80 20.65 -9.56
N PHE A 24 2.57 20.18 -9.35
CA PHE A 24 2.09 18.87 -9.86
C PHE A 24 2.00 18.75 -11.38
N ASP A 25 1.74 19.86 -12.08
CA ASP A 25 1.59 19.86 -13.54
C ASP A 25 2.91 19.55 -14.26
N ASN A 26 4.04 19.80 -13.60
CA ASN A 26 5.38 19.56 -14.13
C ASN A 26 6.05 18.31 -13.53
N ALA A 27 5.33 17.54 -12.70
CA ALA A 27 5.86 16.34 -12.07
C ALA A 27 6.04 15.19 -13.08
N TYR A 28 7.14 14.45 -12.96
CA TYR A 28 7.37 13.24 -13.77
C TYR A 28 6.61 12.06 -13.18
N LYS A 29 5.95 11.27 -14.04
CA LYS A 29 5.05 10.18 -13.64
C LYS A 29 5.47 8.87 -14.30
N LEU A 30 5.45 7.77 -13.55
CA LEU A 30 5.76 6.44 -14.05
C LEU A 30 4.86 5.39 -13.36
N VAL A 31 4.31 4.47 -14.14
CA VAL A 31 3.51 3.33 -13.62
C VAL A 31 4.17 2.04 -14.06
N LEU A 32 4.57 1.21 -13.10
CA LEU A 32 5.23 -0.07 -13.34
C LEU A 32 4.42 -1.23 -12.70
N PRO A 33 4.68 -2.49 -13.08
CA PRO A 33 4.18 -3.63 -12.31
C PRO A 33 4.66 -3.57 -10.86
N SER A 34 3.79 -3.90 -9.92
CA SER A 34 4.16 -4.00 -8.49
C SER A 34 5.29 -5.03 -8.26
N PRO A 35 6.16 -4.82 -7.26
CA PRO A 35 7.25 -5.74 -6.90
C PRO A 35 6.78 -7.19 -6.72
N THR A 36 5.64 -7.38 -6.03
CA THR A 36 5.05 -8.71 -5.84
C THR A 36 4.74 -9.43 -7.16
N ARG A 37 4.29 -8.71 -8.20
CA ARG A 37 4.04 -9.31 -9.53
C ARG A 37 5.33 -9.55 -10.30
N PHE A 38 6.28 -8.62 -10.21
CA PHE A 38 7.59 -8.76 -10.84
C PHE A 38 8.31 -10.01 -10.33
N PHE A 39 8.48 -10.15 -9.01
CA PHE A 39 9.15 -11.30 -8.42
C PHE A 39 8.36 -12.60 -8.59
N ALA A 40 7.02 -12.56 -8.58
CA ALA A 40 6.22 -13.74 -8.93
C ALA A 40 6.50 -14.24 -10.35
N SER A 41 6.70 -13.33 -11.32
CA SER A 41 7.08 -13.69 -12.68
C SER A 41 8.48 -14.31 -12.73
N GLU A 42 9.44 -13.72 -12.01
CA GLU A 42 10.81 -14.23 -11.93
C GLU A 42 10.92 -15.62 -11.29
N ILE A 43 10.10 -15.91 -10.28
CA ILE A 43 10.00 -17.24 -9.67
C ILE A 43 9.45 -18.26 -10.67
N ARG A 44 8.33 -17.96 -11.34
CA ARG A 44 7.68 -18.91 -12.26
C ARG A 44 8.55 -19.33 -13.45
N LYS A 45 9.47 -18.46 -13.88
CA LYS A 45 10.45 -18.75 -14.94
C LYS A 45 11.58 -19.66 -14.46
N SER A 46 11.82 -19.75 -13.17
CA SER A 46 12.89 -20.59 -12.61
C SER A 46 12.54 -22.07 -12.71
N LYS A 47 13.54 -22.90 -13.00
CA LYS A 47 13.45 -24.37 -13.06
C LYS A 47 14.53 -25.03 -12.19
N GLN A 48 14.91 -24.36 -11.11
CA GLN A 48 15.90 -24.78 -10.13
C GLN A 48 15.49 -24.33 -8.73
N ASP A 49 16.19 -24.85 -7.71
CA ASP A 49 16.05 -24.41 -6.33
C ASP A 49 16.26 -22.90 -6.21
N LEU A 50 15.61 -22.28 -5.23
CA LEU A 50 15.67 -20.83 -5.00
C LEU A 50 16.28 -20.52 -3.64
N VAL A 51 17.16 -19.53 -3.61
CA VAL A 51 17.52 -18.81 -2.38
C VAL A 51 16.91 -17.43 -2.49
N ILE A 52 15.97 -17.09 -1.60
CA ILE A 52 15.28 -15.81 -1.58
C ILE A 52 15.68 -15.03 -0.33
N HIS A 53 16.20 -13.83 -0.53
CA HIS A 53 16.68 -12.97 0.56
C HIS A 53 16.31 -11.51 0.29
N GLY A 54 16.57 -10.61 1.24
CA GLY A 54 16.27 -9.19 1.12
C GLY A 54 15.20 -8.73 2.12
N ASP A 55 14.30 -7.85 1.68
CA ASP A 55 13.35 -7.19 2.56
C ASP A 55 11.99 -7.91 2.62
N THR A 56 11.21 -7.65 3.67
CA THR A 56 9.79 -8.00 3.70
C THR A 56 9.04 -7.14 2.68
N MET A 57 8.22 -7.76 1.82
CA MET A 57 7.40 -7.07 0.83
C MET A 57 5.95 -7.57 0.81
N GLY A 58 5.15 -7.11 -0.15
CA GLY A 58 3.79 -7.59 -0.34
C GLY A 58 3.73 -9.05 -0.82
N GLY A 59 3.08 -9.92 -0.06
CA GLY A 59 2.98 -11.35 -0.35
C GLY A 59 2.22 -11.69 -1.64
N GLY A 60 0.89 -11.56 -1.65
CA GLY A 60 0.04 -11.60 -2.86
C GLY A 60 0.46 -12.62 -3.94
N PRO A 61 0.61 -12.18 -5.22
CA PRO A 61 1.10 -13.03 -6.31
C PRO A 61 2.45 -13.72 -6.06
N PHE A 62 3.36 -13.09 -5.30
CA PHE A 62 4.66 -13.63 -4.97
C PHE A 62 4.56 -14.85 -4.04
N SER A 63 3.81 -14.76 -2.94
CA SER A 63 3.64 -15.90 -2.02
C SER A 63 3.04 -17.11 -2.74
N ARG A 64 2.06 -16.88 -3.63
CA ARG A 64 1.50 -17.96 -4.46
C ARG A 64 2.54 -18.58 -5.39
N ALA A 65 3.38 -17.77 -6.02
CA ALA A 65 4.45 -18.27 -6.89
C ALA A 65 5.48 -19.11 -6.11
N VAL A 66 5.86 -18.69 -4.88
CA VAL A 66 6.75 -19.48 -4.01
C VAL A 66 6.13 -20.83 -3.67
N LEU A 67 4.87 -20.85 -3.22
CA LEU A 67 4.18 -22.10 -2.84
C LEU A 67 3.98 -23.05 -4.03
N ASP A 68 3.73 -22.52 -5.23
CA ASP A 68 3.64 -23.33 -6.44
C ASP A 68 5.03 -23.88 -6.85
N HIS A 69 6.11 -23.11 -6.63
CA HIS A 69 7.49 -23.52 -6.94
C HIS A 69 7.98 -24.67 -6.05
N LEU A 70 7.60 -24.64 -4.76
CA LEU A 70 7.90 -25.68 -3.76
C LEU A 70 7.44 -27.09 -4.16
N ARG A 71 6.46 -27.19 -5.06
CA ARG A 71 5.97 -28.49 -5.56
C ARG A 71 7.01 -29.25 -6.38
N ASN A 72 8.00 -28.55 -6.93
CA ASN A 72 8.99 -29.13 -7.85
C ASN A 72 10.44 -28.88 -7.44
N TYR A 73 10.70 -27.88 -6.61
CA TYR A 73 12.04 -27.44 -6.24
C TYR A 73 12.10 -26.98 -4.78
N ARG A 74 13.31 -26.96 -4.19
CA ARG A 74 13.51 -26.44 -2.83
C ARG A 74 13.51 -24.92 -2.82
N VAL A 75 13.02 -24.33 -1.73
CA VAL A 75 13.08 -22.88 -1.50
C VAL A 75 13.70 -22.62 -0.14
N PHE A 76 14.78 -21.88 -0.15
CA PHE A 76 15.47 -21.38 1.02
C PHE A 76 15.17 -19.88 1.15
N MET A 77 14.86 -19.41 2.36
CA MET A 77 14.57 -18.00 2.61
C MET A 77 15.28 -17.48 3.84
N THR A 78 15.79 -16.25 3.80
CA THR A 78 16.19 -15.57 5.04
C THR A 78 14.95 -15.17 5.84
N GLU A 79 15.07 -15.07 7.16
CA GLU A 79 13.93 -14.76 8.05
C GLU A 79 13.16 -13.51 7.60
N ARG A 80 13.87 -12.45 7.20
CA ARG A 80 13.26 -11.21 6.74
C ARG A 80 12.46 -11.43 5.44
N ALA A 81 13.04 -12.11 4.46
CA ALA A 81 12.34 -12.40 3.21
C ALA A 81 11.13 -13.33 3.44
N ALA A 82 11.24 -14.30 4.33
CA ALA A 82 10.19 -15.25 4.69
C ALA A 82 8.93 -14.59 5.26
N ARG A 83 9.09 -13.47 5.99
CA ARG A 83 7.96 -12.67 6.52
C ARG A 83 7.07 -12.10 5.42
N THR A 84 7.53 -12.04 4.17
CA THR A 84 6.68 -11.72 3.00
C THR A 84 5.54 -12.74 2.81
N LEU A 85 5.73 -13.99 3.25
CA LEU A 85 4.68 -15.01 3.17
C LEU A 85 3.73 -14.92 4.36
N ARG A 86 4.26 -14.97 5.57
CA ARG A 86 3.54 -14.87 6.85
C ARG A 86 4.48 -14.33 7.91
N ASP A 87 3.96 -13.54 8.85
CA ASP A 87 4.74 -13.07 10.00
C ASP A 87 5.11 -14.22 10.95
N ASP A 88 4.30 -15.27 11.01
CA ASP A 88 4.63 -16.50 11.74
C ASP A 88 5.58 -17.39 10.92
N LEU A 89 6.85 -17.42 11.31
CA LEU A 89 7.89 -18.21 10.65
C LEU A 89 7.71 -19.72 10.83
N GLU A 90 7.04 -20.19 11.88
CA GLU A 90 6.73 -21.61 12.03
C GLU A 90 5.70 -22.05 11.00
N LEU A 91 4.70 -21.19 10.71
CA LEU A 91 3.79 -21.40 9.60
C LEU A 91 4.52 -21.40 8.26
N VAL A 92 5.51 -20.51 8.06
CA VAL A 92 6.34 -20.53 6.84
C VAL A 92 7.12 -21.84 6.70
N LYS A 93 7.78 -22.31 7.77
CA LYS A 93 8.49 -23.61 7.80
C LYS A 93 7.55 -24.77 7.49
N SER A 94 6.32 -24.73 8.00
CA SER A 94 5.31 -25.79 7.74
C SER A 94 4.94 -25.96 6.27
N TYR A 95 5.20 -24.95 5.41
CA TYR A 95 5.04 -25.06 3.97
C TYR A 95 6.17 -25.85 3.28
N GLY A 96 7.22 -26.24 4.01
CA GLY A 96 8.43 -26.87 3.46
C GLY A 96 9.51 -25.87 3.03
N ILE A 97 9.43 -24.62 3.49
CA ILE A 97 10.46 -23.59 3.24
C ILE A 97 11.57 -23.74 4.27
N GLU A 98 12.81 -23.77 3.80
CA GLU A 98 13.99 -23.83 4.65
C GLU A 98 14.44 -22.41 5.04
N ILE A 99 14.32 -22.07 6.31
CA ILE A 99 14.78 -20.78 6.82
C ILE A 99 16.29 -20.83 7.04
N ILE A 100 17.02 -19.92 6.40
CA ILE A 100 18.49 -19.84 6.43
C ILE A 100 18.95 -18.49 7.00
N SER A 101 20.19 -18.43 7.47
CA SER A 101 20.79 -17.17 7.90
C SER A 101 21.27 -16.33 6.70
N GLU A 102 21.53 -15.04 6.92
CA GLU A 102 22.10 -14.15 5.88
C GLU A 102 23.49 -14.62 5.41
N GLU A 103 24.25 -15.33 6.24
CA GLU A 103 25.57 -15.89 5.88
C GLU A 103 25.48 -17.11 4.95
N GLU A 104 24.31 -17.75 4.91
CA GLU A 104 24.06 -18.96 4.12
C GLU A 104 23.58 -18.67 2.69
N VAL A 105 23.18 -17.42 2.42
CA VAL A 105 22.58 -16.97 1.15
C VAL A 105 23.44 -17.38 -0.05
N ASP A 106 24.76 -17.23 0.04
CA ASP A 106 25.69 -17.52 -1.05
C ASP A 106 26.30 -18.93 -1.02
N LYS A 107 25.92 -19.78 -0.06
CA LYS A 107 26.51 -21.13 0.09
C LYS A 107 25.99 -22.12 -0.95
N ASN A 108 24.73 -22.00 -1.38
CA ASN A 108 24.15 -22.89 -2.39
C ASN A 108 24.34 -22.34 -3.82
N LYS A 109 25.49 -22.67 -4.44
CA LYS A 109 25.83 -22.21 -5.80
C LYS A 109 24.95 -22.77 -6.93
N LYS A 110 24.12 -23.78 -6.66
CA LYS A 110 23.21 -24.39 -7.66
C LYS A 110 21.82 -23.75 -7.65
N ALA A 111 21.46 -23.05 -6.58
CA ALA A 111 20.17 -22.36 -6.47
C ALA A 111 20.22 -20.99 -7.17
N LYS A 112 19.08 -20.55 -7.71
CA LYS A 112 18.94 -19.18 -8.23
C LYS A 112 18.79 -18.24 -7.04
N LEU A 113 19.66 -17.25 -6.95
CA LEU A 113 19.54 -16.19 -5.96
C LEU A 113 18.51 -15.14 -6.41
N ILE A 114 17.56 -14.81 -5.54
CA ILE A 114 16.57 -13.76 -5.77
C ILE A 114 16.58 -12.81 -4.57
N ARG A 115 17.02 -11.57 -4.82
CA ARG A 115 16.94 -10.48 -3.84
C ARG A 115 15.62 -9.74 -4.00
N ILE A 116 14.73 -9.85 -3.02
CA ILE A 116 13.43 -9.19 -3.01
C ILE A 116 13.46 -7.86 -2.24
N SER A 117 12.70 -6.89 -2.71
CA SER A 117 12.42 -5.63 -2.00
C SER A 117 11.23 -4.93 -2.67
N ASP A 118 10.47 -4.16 -1.89
CA ASP A 118 9.45 -3.27 -2.46
C ASP A 118 10.07 -2.07 -3.20
N PHE A 119 11.31 -1.67 -2.88
CA PHE A 119 12.00 -0.57 -3.55
C PHE A 119 13.24 -1.06 -4.31
N ASP A 120 13.18 -0.97 -5.64
CA ASP A 120 14.34 -1.23 -6.50
C ASP A 120 15.14 0.06 -6.76
N ARG A 121 16.40 0.07 -6.30
CA ARG A 121 17.36 1.17 -6.54
C ARG A 121 17.70 1.34 -8.04
N GLY A 122 17.37 0.36 -8.88
CA GLY A 122 17.38 0.50 -10.32
C GLY A 122 16.53 1.69 -10.82
N LEU A 123 15.46 2.05 -10.11
CA LEU A 123 14.65 3.24 -10.41
C LEU A 123 15.48 4.52 -10.43
N LEU A 124 16.37 4.71 -9.44
CA LEU A 124 17.21 5.91 -9.38
C LEU A 124 18.18 5.96 -10.57
N LYS A 125 18.75 4.82 -10.95
CA LYS A 125 19.62 4.73 -12.14
C LYS A 125 18.84 5.04 -13.42
N PHE A 126 17.63 4.52 -13.53
CA PHE A 126 16.74 4.79 -14.65
C PHE A 126 16.42 6.29 -14.76
N LEU A 127 15.95 6.92 -13.69
CA LEU A 127 15.66 8.36 -13.66
C LEU A 127 16.89 9.20 -14.02
N SER A 128 18.04 8.90 -13.41
CA SER A 128 19.30 9.58 -13.68
C SER A 128 19.76 9.43 -15.14
N SER A 129 19.47 8.30 -15.80
CA SER A 129 19.80 8.10 -17.22
C SER A 129 19.05 9.03 -18.17
N PHE A 130 17.95 9.64 -17.72
CA PHE A 130 17.20 10.68 -18.44
C PHE A 130 17.48 12.10 -17.91
N GLY A 131 18.51 12.29 -17.09
CA GLY A 131 18.90 13.60 -16.56
C GLY A 131 18.05 14.09 -15.38
N VAL A 132 17.19 13.26 -14.81
CA VAL A 132 16.44 13.62 -13.58
C VAL A 132 17.40 13.59 -12.40
N ASN A 133 17.43 14.68 -11.61
CA ASN A 133 18.19 14.72 -10.37
C ASN A 133 17.58 13.74 -9.35
N THR A 134 18.37 12.75 -8.90
CA THR A 134 17.93 11.76 -7.92
C THR A 134 18.39 12.03 -6.50
N SER A 135 18.91 13.23 -6.24
CA SER A 135 19.24 13.72 -4.90
C SER A 135 17.97 14.30 -4.26
N PHE A 136 17.04 13.42 -3.90
CA PHE A 136 15.76 13.80 -3.32
C PHE A 136 15.94 14.30 -1.88
N ASP A 137 15.20 15.32 -1.48
CA ASP A 137 15.11 15.76 -0.08
C ASP A 137 14.28 14.76 0.73
N VAL A 138 13.22 14.23 0.11
CA VAL A 138 12.28 13.30 0.73
C VAL A 138 12.00 12.10 -0.18
N ILE A 139 12.03 10.90 0.40
CA ILE A 139 11.49 9.69 -0.24
C ILE A 139 10.22 9.30 0.53
N ALA A 140 9.07 9.42 -0.14
CA ALA A 140 7.77 9.07 0.41
C ALA A 140 7.28 7.77 -0.24
N ILE A 141 6.93 6.76 0.57
CA ILE A 141 6.53 5.45 0.07
C ILE A 141 5.25 4.98 0.76
N ALA A 142 4.26 4.59 -0.04
CA ALA A 142 3.06 3.92 0.45
C ALA A 142 3.11 2.41 0.18
N VAL A 143 2.88 1.63 1.23
CA VAL A 143 2.67 0.17 1.14
C VAL A 143 1.54 -0.22 2.07
N GLN A 144 0.66 -1.11 1.64
CA GLN A 144 -0.32 -1.69 2.55
C GLN A 144 0.35 -2.66 3.54
N ASP A 145 0.08 -2.49 4.83
CA ASP A 145 0.61 -3.33 5.91
C ASP A 145 -0.51 -3.73 6.89
N HIS A 146 -0.63 -5.02 7.19
CA HIS A 146 -1.62 -5.53 8.15
C HIS A 146 -1.13 -5.39 9.60
N GLY A 147 0.16 -5.16 9.77
CA GLY A 147 0.86 -5.28 11.03
C GLY A 147 0.90 -6.72 11.55
N VAL A 148 1.87 -7.01 12.40
CA VAL A 148 2.00 -8.32 13.06
C VAL A 148 0.83 -8.47 14.03
N ALA A 149 -0.07 -9.40 13.72
CA ALA A 149 -1.23 -9.67 14.56
C ALA A 149 -0.80 -10.31 15.91
N PRO A 150 -1.35 -9.83 17.04
CA PRO A 150 -1.17 -10.51 18.32
C PRO A 150 -1.73 -11.94 18.27
N ARG A 151 -1.21 -12.82 19.14
CA ARG A 151 -1.68 -14.20 19.22
C ARG A 151 -3.19 -14.25 19.47
N GLY A 152 -3.91 -15.00 18.65
CA GLY A 152 -5.37 -15.15 18.74
C GLY A 152 -6.18 -14.08 18.00
N VAL A 153 -5.52 -13.09 17.38
CA VAL A 153 -6.15 -12.08 16.52
C VAL A 153 -5.83 -12.40 15.07
N THR A 154 -6.82 -12.29 14.19
CA THR A 154 -6.59 -12.49 12.75
C THR A 154 -5.93 -11.26 12.11
N ASP A 155 -5.21 -11.45 11.00
CA ASP A 155 -4.61 -10.33 10.25
C ASP A 155 -5.64 -9.27 9.82
N ARG A 156 -6.89 -9.70 9.53
CA ARG A 156 -7.98 -8.78 9.16
C ARG A 156 -8.40 -7.91 10.34
N GLU A 157 -8.60 -8.52 11.51
CA GLU A 157 -8.96 -7.80 12.73
C GLU A 157 -7.86 -6.83 13.16
N ASN A 158 -6.60 -7.29 13.15
CA ASN A 158 -5.47 -6.44 13.52
C ASN A 158 -5.34 -5.24 12.56
N ARG A 159 -5.43 -5.48 11.25
CA ARG A 159 -5.40 -4.42 10.25
C ARG A 159 -6.50 -3.40 10.48
N PHE A 160 -7.73 -3.85 10.71
CA PHE A 160 -8.82 -2.90 10.90
C PHE A 160 -8.68 -2.13 12.22
N ARG A 161 -8.19 -2.75 13.29
CA ARG A 161 -7.88 -2.05 14.55
C ARG A 161 -6.91 -0.88 14.33
N LEU A 162 -5.83 -1.10 13.58
CA LEU A 162 -4.85 -0.05 13.25
C LEU A 162 -5.47 1.10 12.45
N ILE A 163 -6.41 0.81 11.55
CA ILE A 163 -7.17 1.83 10.79
C ILE A 163 -8.13 2.58 11.71
N ALA A 164 -8.86 1.86 12.56
CA ALA A 164 -9.86 2.42 13.47
C ALA A 164 -9.26 3.39 14.49
N GLU A 165 -8.02 3.15 14.95
CA GLU A 165 -7.27 4.05 15.84
C GLU A 165 -7.06 5.46 15.26
N LYS A 166 -7.21 5.65 13.95
CA LYS A 166 -7.05 6.94 13.27
C LYS A 166 -8.38 7.68 13.03
N VAL A 167 -9.52 7.02 13.23
CA VAL A 167 -10.84 7.67 13.12
C VAL A 167 -10.96 8.77 14.16
N GLY A 168 -11.51 9.92 13.79
CA GLY A 168 -11.52 11.13 14.61
C GLY A 168 -10.30 12.04 14.43
N THR A 169 -9.30 11.63 13.64
CA THR A 169 -8.13 12.45 13.28
C THR A 169 -8.10 12.74 11.78
N GLY A 170 -7.13 13.52 11.31
CA GLY A 170 -6.89 13.73 9.88
C GLY A 170 -6.24 12.54 9.18
N ILE A 171 -6.33 12.46 7.85
CA ILE A 171 -5.76 11.34 7.07
C ILE A 171 -4.23 11.30 7.15
N GLU A 172 -3.59 12.44 7.40
CA GLU A 172 -2.16 12.58 7.63
C GLU A 172 -1.69 11.82 8.87
N SER A 173 -2.59 11.43 9.77
CA SER A 173 -2.29 10.58 10.93
C SER A 173 -1.79 9.17 10.54
N PHE A 174 -2.02 8.75 9.29
CA PHE A 174 -1.47 7.52 8.71
C PHE A 174 -0.04 7.68 8.18
N ALA A 175 0.50 8.89 8.13
CA ALA A 175 1.86 9.15 7.68
C ALA A 175 2.87 9.09 8.84
N TYR A 176 3.93 8.33 8.62
CA TYR A 176 5.03 8.09 9.55
C TYR A 176 6.29 8.75 8.99
N LEU A 177 6.66 9.91 9.55
CA LEU A 177 7.86 10.65 9.16
C LEU A 177 9.06 10.19 9.99
N ASP A 178 10.10 9.69 9.32
CA ASP A 178 11.39 9.25 9.86
C ASP A 178 11.38 8.18 10.97
N ASN A 179 10.21 7.65 11.32
CA ASN A 179 10.05 6.57 12.28
C ASN A 179 8.78 5.77 11.99
N VAL A 180 8.91 4.45 11.89
CA VAL A 180 7.79 3.53 11.64
C VAL A 180 7.67 2.54 12.80
N PRO A 181 6.47 2.35 13.38
CA PRO A 181 6.23 1.32 14.38
C PRO A 181 6.72 -0.07 13.94
N GLU A 182 7.44 -0.77 14.81
CA GLU A 182 8.04 -2.08 14.50
C GLU A 182 7.00 -3.15 14.16
N ASN A 183 5.79 -3.03 14.72
CA ASN A 183 4.70 -3.96 14.43
C ASN A 183 4.18 -3.84 12.99
N LEU A 184 4.47 -2.76 12.26
CA LEU A 184 4.21 -2.66 10.82
C LEU A 184 5.38 -3.28 10.06
N SER A 185 5.42 -4.62 10.01
CA SER A 185 6.62 -5.38 9.62
C SER A 185 7.11 -5.09 8.20
N ARG A 186 6.19 -4.86 7.25
CA ARG A 186 6.52 -4.54 5.86
C ARG A 186 7.00 -3.09 5.73
N MET A 187 6.27 -2.13 6.29
CA MET A 187 6.67 -0.71 6.28
C MET A 187 8.01 -0.52 6.99
N HIS A 188 8.18 -1.14 8.16
CA HIS A 188 9.39 -1.04 8.96
C HIS A 188 10.59 -1.66 8.23
N SER A 189 10.42 -2.84 7.61
CA SER A 189 11.47 -3.45 6.78
C SER A 189 11.89 -2.53 5.63
N LEU A 190 10.92 -1.93 4.93
CA LEU A 190 11.20 -1.04 3.81
C LEU A 190 11.88 0.26 4.25
N PHE A 191 11.39 0.88 5.34
CA PHE A 191 11.99 2.06 5.95
C PHE A 191 13.47 1.82 6.29
N GLN A 192 13.78 0.71 6.97
CA GLN A 192 15.16 0.35 7.31
C GLN A 192 16.03 0.13 6.07
N SER A 193 15.46 -0.45 5.01
CA SER A 193 16.17 -0.66 3.74
C SER A 193 16.54 0.65 3.04
N VAL A 194 15.61 1.61 3.01
CA VAL A 194 15.83 2.95 2.42
C VAL A 194 16.80 3.78 3.27
N ARG A 195 16.62 3.78 4.60
CA ARG A 195 17.46 4.56 5.53
C ARG A 195 18.95 4.20 5.50
N LYS A 196 19.29 2.96 5.10
CA LYS A 196 20.69 2.51 4.94
C LYS A 196 21.49 3.37 3.96
N TRP A 197 20.84 3.99 2.97
CA TRP A 197 21.52 4.74 1.91
C TRP A 197 20.95 6.14 1.66
N HIS A 198 19.70 6.41 2.04
CA HIS A 198 19.10 7.74 1.94
C HIS A 198 19.32 8.55 3.22
N LYS A 199 19.83 9.79 3.08
CA LYS A 199 20.12 10.69 4.20
C LYS A 199 19.04 11.75 4.45
N GLY A 200 18.18 12.01 3.46
CA GLY A 200 17.05 12.93 3.62
C GLY A 200 15.89 12.32 4.42
N HIS A 201 14.75 12.99 4.43
CA HIS A 201 13.57 12.51 5.13
C HIS A 201 12.96 11.29 4.42
N ILE A 202 12.36 10.38 5.21
CA ILE A 202 11.59 9.25 4.70
C ILE A 202 10.19 9.32 5.29
N LEU A 203 9.18 9.36 4.43
CA LEU A 203 7.78 9.28 4.84
C LEU A 203 7.21 7.93 4.42
N MET A 204 6.61 7.20 5.36
CA MET A 204 5.92 5.94 5.09
C MET A 204 4.42 6.11 5.35
N MET A 205 3.57 5.51 4.52
CA MET A 205 2.11 5.59 4.67
C MET A 205 1.44 4.30 4.17
N ASP A 206 0.19 4.03 4.57
CA ASP A 206 -0.60 2.97 3.94
C ASP A 206 -1.18 3.46 2.59
N THR A 207 -1.12 2.60 1.56
CA THR A 207 -1.62 2.87 0.19
C THR A 207 -3.08 3.34 0.16
N GLY A 208 -3.95 2.75 0.99
CA GLY A 208 -5.35 3.11 1.03
C GLY A 208 -5.57 4.57 1.44
N PRO A 209 -5.15 4.95 2.66
CA PRO A 209 -5.13 6.33 3.13
C PRO A 209 -4.37 7.30 2.22
N ALA A 210 -3.23 6.91 1.64
CA ALA A 210 -2.51 7.76 0.68
C ALA A 210 -3.38 8.10 -0.53
N ALA A 211 -4.06 7.11 -1.12
CA ALA A 211 -4.99 7.35 -2.22
C ALA A 211 -6.23 8.17 -1.78
N VAL A 212 -6.73 8.01 -0.56
CA VAL A 212 -7.82 8.87 -0.07
C VAL A 212 -7.32 10.31 0.05
N LEU A 213 -6.17 10.56 0.68
CA LEU A 213 -5.59 11.88 0.83
C LEU A 213 -5.35 12.56 -0.52
N GLY A 214 -4.78 11.84 -1.49
CA GLY A 214 -4.56 12.41 -2.82
C GLY A 214 -5.85 12.70 -3.58
N SER A 215 -6.92 11.93 -3.35
CA SER A 215 -8.22 12.22 -3.97
C SER A 215 -8.80 13.57 -3.54
N LEU A 216 -8.39 14.08 -2.37
CA LEU A 216 -8.81 15.38 -1.87
C LEU A 216 -8.23 16.55 -2.67
N GLU A 217 -7.21 16.31 -3.49
CA GLU A 217 -6.58 17.31 -4.37
C GLU A 217 -7.20 17.35 -5.78
N ASP A 218 -8.22 16.54 -6.09
CA ASP A 218 -9.06 16.78 -7.28
C ASP A 218 -9.88 18.05 -7.04
N GLU A 219 -9.84 19.02 -7.94
CA GLU A 219 -10.47 20.35 -7.77
C GLU A 219 -11.95 20.24 -7.33
N ARG A 220 -12.71 19.32 -7.94
CA ARG A 220 -14.13 19.11 -7.64
C ARG A 220 -14.37 18.55 -6.24
N VAL A 221 -13.38 17.81 -5.72
CA VAL A 221 -13.43 17.24 -4.37
C VAL A 221 -12.90 18.25 -3.38
N LYS A 222 -11.84 18.99 -3.71
CA LYS A 222 -11.14 19.97 -2.85
C LYS A 222 -12.05 21.08 -2.31
N GLU A 223 -13.01 21.51 -3.11
CA GLU A 223 -13.98 22.55 -2.73
C GLU A 223 -15.05 22.07 -1.74
N LYS A 224 -15.14 20.77 -1.46
CA LYS A 224 -16.17 20.17 -0.61
C LYS A 224 -15.62 19.91 0.78
N LYS A 225 -16.46 20.12 1.79
CA LYS A 225 -16.11 19.86 3.20
C LYS A 225 -16.54 18.45 3.60
N ASN A 226 -17.73 18.05 3.19
CA ASN A 226 -18.31 16.77 3.56
C ASN A 226 -18.19 15.81 2.38
N ARG A 227 -17.35 14.79 2.51
CA ARG A 227 -16.95 13.92 1.40
C ARG A 227 -16.93 12.46 1.82
N ILE A 228 -17.21 11.56 0.88
CA ILE A 228 -16.78 10.16 1.00
C ILE A 228 -15.78 9.89 -0.11
N CYS A 229 -14.56 9.51 0.27
CA CYS A 229 -13.48 9.23 -0.67
C CYS A 229 -13.13 7.74 -0.63
N ILE A 230 -13.10 7.11 -1.80
CA ILE A 230 -13.04 5.65 -1.92
C ILE A 230 -11.95 5.26 -2.91
N ASN A 231 -10.98 4.49 -2.44
CA ASN A 231 -9.99 3.84 -3.31
C ASN A 231 -10.44 2.41 -3.62
N VAL A 232 -10.87 2.15 -4.85
CA VAL A 232 -11.24 0.81 -5.34
C VAL A 232 -10.00 0.13 -5.92
N GLY A 233 -9.14 -0.34 -5.02
CA GLY A 233 -7.86 -0.96 -5.31
C GLY A 233 -7.97 -2.36 -5.95
N ASN A 234 -6.83 -2.92 -6.37
CA ASN A 234 -6.80 -4.26 -6.99
C ASN A 234 -7.17 -5.38 -6.00
N ALA A 235 -6.73 -5.27 -4.75
CA ALA A 235 -6.95 -6.28 -3.71
C ALA A 235 -8.01 -5.83 -2.68
N HIS A 236 -7.92 -4.59 -2.22
CA HIS A 236 -8.79 -4.00 -1.21
C HIS A 236 -9.44 -2.72 -1.70
N THR A 237 -10.64 -2.47 -1.20
CA THR A 237 -11.37 -1.22 -1.32
C THR A 237 -11.46 -0.61 0.07
N ILE A 238 -10.99 0.62 0.21
CA ILE A 238 -11.13 1.41 1.44
C ILE A 238 -11.97 2.65 1.12
N ALA A 239 -12.90 2.97 1.99
CA ALA A 239 -13.68 4.19 1.92
C ALA A 239 -13.51 4.95 3.23
N MET A 240 -13.29 6.26 3.14
CA MET A 240 -13.26 7.16 4.29
C MET A 240 -14.33 8.23 4.11
N SER A 241 -15.18 8.36 5.12
CA SER A 241 -16.04 9.51 5.32
C SER A 241 -15.22 10.60 6.00
N VAL A 242 -15.22 11.80 5.41
CA VAL A 242 -14.39 12.93 5.83
C VAL A 242 -15.29 14.16 5.97
N ASN A 243 -15.25 14.77 7.16
CA ASN A 243 -15.85 16.08 7.44
C ASN A 243 -14.73 17.09 7.67
N GLU A 244 -14.65 18.08 6.78
CA GLU A 244 -13.52 18.99 6.65
C GLU A 244 -12.21 18.21 6.45
N GLU A 245 -11.39 18.10 7.49
CA GLU A 245 -10.13 17.34 7.48
C GLU A 245 -10.20 16.05 8.30
N ARG A 246 -11.28 15.84 9.07
CA ARG A 246 -11.39 14.74 10.03
C ARG A 246 -12.09 13.53 9.44
N ILE A 247 -11.54 12.34 9.71
CA ILE A 247 -12.16 11.06 9.37
C ILE A 247 -13.31 10.79 10.35
N THR A 248 -14.53 10.68 9.83
CA THR A 248 -15.75 10.44 10.60
C THR A 248 -16.27 9.02 10.47
N GLY A 249 -15.80 8.30 9.45
CA GLY A 249 -16.00 6.87 9.33
C GLY A 249 -15.07 6.26 8.31
N VAL A 250 -14.87 4.96 8.41
CA VAL A 250 -14.03 4.18 7.52
C VAL A 250 -14.56 2.76 7.40
N PHE A 251 -14.44 2.17 6.22
CA PHE A 251 -14.49 0.72 6.07
C PHE A 251 -13.44 0.24 5.10
N GLU A 252 -13.01 -1.01 5.28
CA GLU A 252 -12.18 -1.70 4.31
C GLU A 252 -12.75 -3.09 4.00
N HIS A 253 -12.74 -3.43 2.70
CA HIS A 253 -13.24 -4.70 2.18
C HIS A 253 -12.30 -5.26 1.11
N HIS A 254 -12.30 -6.59 0.92
CA HIS A 254 -11.67 -7.18 -0.27
C HIS A 254 -12.44 -6.77 -1.54
N THR A 255 -11.76 -6.15 -2.51
CA THR A 255 -12.38 -5.66 -3.75
C THR A 255 -13.07 -6.77 -4.54
N ARG A 256 -12.52 -7.99 -4.51
CA ARG A 256 -13.09 -9.14 -5.24
C ARG A 256 -14.48 -9.56 -4.78
N LEU A 257 -14.90 -9.12 -3.58
CA LEU A 257 -16.19 -9.44 -2.97
C LEU A 257 -17.20 -8.29 -3.09
N LEU A 258 -16.80 -7.18 -3.71
CA LEU A 258 -17.65 -6.02 -3.94
C LEU A 258 -18.10 -5.96 -5.40
N ASP A 259 -19.40 -5.76 -5.60
CA ASP A 259 -19.97 -5.22 -6.81
C ASP A 259 -20.51 -3.80 -6.57
N LYS A 260 -21.08 -3.19 -7.61
CA LYS A 260 -21.62 -1.83 -7.53
C LYS A 260 -22.76 -1.71 -6.52
N GLN A 261 -23.66 -2.69 -6.45
CA GLN A 261 -24.82 -2.63 -5.57
C GLN A 261 -24.39 -2.73 -4.11
N LYS A 262 -23.51 -3.69 -3.81
CA LYS A 262 -22.96 -3.90 -2.47
C LYS A 262 -22.11 -2.71 -2.02
N LEU A 263 -21.26 -2.15 -2.89
CA LEU A 263 -20.51 -0.94 -2.54
C LEU A 263 -21.46 0.25 -2.29
N GLY A 264 -22.51 0.41 -3.10
CA GLY A 264 -23.53 1.43 -2.88
C GLY A 264 -24.25 1.29 -1.52
N TYR A 265 -24.56 0.06 -1.10
CA TYR A 265 -25.11 -0.22 0.22
C TYR A 265 -24.16 0.24 1.35
N TYR A 266 -22.88 -0.13 1.28
CA TYR A 266 -21.91 0.26 2.30
C TYR A 266 -21.62 1.77 2.31
N ILE A 267 -21.62 2.44 1.14
CA ILE A 267 -21.49 3.90 1.07
C ILE A 267 -22.66 4.57 1.79
N LYS A 268 -23.89 4.09 1.58
CA LYS A 268 -25.07 4.64 2.25
C LYS A 268 -24.98 4.45 3.77
N LYS A 269 -24.64 3.24 4.23
CA LYS A 269 -24.44 2.96 5.66
C LYS A 269 -23.31 3.78 6.29
N LEU A 270 -22.21 3.99 5.56
CA LEU A 270 -21.11 4.84 6.00
C LEU A 270 -21.54 6.30 6.11
N SER A 271 -22.31 6.80 5.14
CA SER A 271 -22.90 8.15 5.15
C SER A 271 -23.84 8.33 6.34
N ASP A 272 -24.70 7.34 6.61
CA ASP A 272 -25.68 7.40 7.70
C ASP A 272 -25.05 7.23 9.10
N GLY A 273 -23.74 6.94 9.17
CA GLY A 273 -23.06 6.65 10.44
C GLY A 273 -23.46 5.31 11.06
N GLU A 274 -24.15 4.45 10.31
CA GLU A 274 -24.74 3.19 10.78
C GLU A 274 -23.89 1.95 10.47
N ILE A 275 -22.81 2.11 9.68
CA ILE A 275 -21.97 0.98 9.30
C ILE A 275 -21.22 0.40 10.50
N THR A 276 -21.25 -0.92 10.64
CA THR A 276 -20.72 -1.65 11.79
C THR A 276 -19.52 -2.52 11.41
N PHE A 277 -18.64 -2.77 12.37
CA PHE A 277 -17.54 -3.71 12.19
C PHE A 277 -18.03 -5.09 11.75
N LYS A 278 -19.05 -5.61 12.45
CA LYS A 278 -19.54 -6.98 12.25
C LYS A 278 -20.11 -7.20 10.86
N GLU A 279 -20.92 -6.27 10.33
CA GLU A 279 -21.51 -6.46 9.00
C GLU A 279 -20.45 -6.56 7.90
N VAL A 280 -19.42 -5.71 7.95
CA VAL A 280 -18.34 -5.71 6.96
C VAL A 280 -17.42 -6.91 7.15
N PHE A 281 -17.11 -7.27 8.40
CA PHE A 281 -16.20 -8.37 8.70
C PHE A 281 -16.78 -9.74 8.30
N ASP A 282 -18.07 -9.97 8.60
CA ASP A 282 -18.78 -11.21 8.29
C ASP A 282 -19.02 -11.37 6.78
N ASP A 283 -19.20 -10.27 6.03
CA ASP A 283 -19.30 -10.27 4.56
C ASP A 283 -17.93 -10.47 3.85
N GLY A 284 -16.88 -10.71 4.63
CA GLY A 284 -15.55 -11.02 4.11
C GLY A 284 -14.62 -9.82 4.01
N GLY A 285 -15.01 -8.64 4.50
CA GLY A 285 -14.15 -7.46 4.61
C GLY A 285 -13.22 -7.47 5.82
N HIS A 286 -12.57 -6.34 6.08
CA HIS A 286 -11.64 -6.14 7.22
C HIS A 286 -12.35 -5.52 8.41
N GLY A 287 -13.31 -4.64 8.17
CA GLY A 287 -14.14 -4.03 9.21
C GLY A 287 -14.62 -2.64 8.81
N ALA A 288 -15.41 -2.04 9.71
CA ALA A 288 -15.89 -0.67 9.59
C ALA A 288 -16.07 -0.01 10.97
N LEU A 289 -16.01 1.31 10.97
CA LEU A 289 -16.26 2.18 12.11
C LEU A 289 -16.78 3.51 11.60
N ALA A 290 -17.90 3.98 12.13
CA ALA A 290 -18.36 5.35 11.98
C ALA A 290 -18.64 5.94 13.37
N ILE A 291 -18.26 7.20 13.58
CA ILE A 291 -18.45 7.90 14.86
C ILE A 291 -19.50 9.01 14.76
N GLU A 292 -19.90 9.39 13.56
CA GLU A 292 -20.97 10.35 13.29
C GLU A 292 -21.51 10.17 11.85
N GLU A 293 -22.69 10.73 11.59
CA GLU A 293 -23.25 10.85 10.25
C GLU A 293 -22.43 11.84 9.41
N ASN A 294 -22.33 11.56 8.12
CA ASN A 294 -21.83 12.49 7.11
C ASN A 294 -22.79 12.51 5.92
N GLN A 295 -23.28 13.70 5.57
CA GLN A 295 -24.05 13.92 4.34
C GLN A 295 -23.08 14.42 3.26
N PRO A 296 -22.47 13.52 2.46
CA PRO A 296 -21.42 13.90 1.55
C PRO A 296 -21.97 14.77 0.42
N GLU A 297 -21.36 15.93 0.23
CA GLU A 297 -21.56 16.77 -0.95
C GLU A 297 -21.04 16.08 -2.21
N ILE A 298 -20.06 15.17 -2.03
CA ILE A 298 -19.43 14.43 -3.12
C ILE A 298 -18.92 13.06 -2.68
N ILE A 299 -19.04 12.09 -3.58
CA ILE A 299 -18.40 10.79 -3.48
C ILE A 299 -17.29 10.72 -4.53
N SER A 300 -16.04 10.59 -4.08
CA SER A 300 -14.87 10.41 -4.93
C SER A 300 -14.52 8.92 -5.04
N LEU A 301 -14.30 8.46 -6.27
CA LEU A 301 -13.84 7.12 -6.58
C LEU A 301 -12.49 7.18 -7.28
N THR A 302 -11.50 6.51 -6.70
CA THR A 302 -10.16 6.30 -7.26
C THR A 302 -9.86 4.79 -7.32
N GLY A 303 -8.67 4.46 -7.79
CA GLY A 303 -8.21 3.09 -7.91
C GLY A 303 -8.52 2.42 -9.26
N PRO A 304 -7.75 1.37 -9.61
CA PRO A 304 -7.79 0.70 -10.91
C PRO A 304 -9.08 -0.09 -11.15
N LYS A 305 -9.88 -0.40 -10.12
CA LYS A 305 -11.15 -1.13 -10.25
C LYS A 305 -12.39 -0.23 -10.22
N ARG A 306 -12.23 1.10 -10.09
CA ARG A 306 -13.35 2.07 -9.99
C ARG A 306 -14.33 2.03 -11.16
N ALA A 307 -13.89 1.64 -12.35
CA ALA A 307 -14.75 1.54 -13.53
C ALA A 307 -15.98 0.64 -13.29
N LYS A 308 -15.84 -0.40 -12.48
CA LYS A 308 -16.94 -1.29 -12.06
C LYS A 308 -17.99 -0.59 -11.20
N MET A 309 -17.62 0.54 -10.60
CA MET A 309 -18.41 1.31 -9.64
C MET A 309 -18.98 2.59 -10.27
N LYS A 310 -18.95 2.69 -11.62
CA LYS A 310 -19.44 3.86 -12.36
C LYS A 310 -20.87 4.21 -11.95
N GLY A 311 -21.06 5.48 -11.59
CA GLY A 311 -22.35 6.03 -11.16
C GLY A 311 -22.60 6.00 -9.64
N LEU A 312 -21.67 5.50 -8.83
CA LEU A 312 -21.72 5.72 -7.37
C LEU A 312 -21.10 7.05 -6.92
N GLY A 313 -20.35 7.71 -7.80
CA GLY A 313 -19.63 8.94 -7.51
C GLY A 313 -18.86 9.41 -8.73
N ILE A 314 -18.06 10.45 -8.55
CA ILE A 314 -17.15 10.96 -9.60
C ILE A 314 -15.87 10.14 -9.62
N PHE A 315 -15.24 10.03 -10.79
CA PHE A 315 -13.88 9.50 -10.88
C PHE A 315 -12.90 10.64 -10.69
N SER A 316 -12.14 10.58 -9.61
CA SER A 316 -11.12 11.58 -9.31
C SER A 316 -9.81 11.27 -10.02
N ALA A 317 -9.13 12.32 -10.45
CA ALA A 317 -7.85 12.27 -11.15
C ALA A 317 -6.98 13.46 -10.72
N PRO A 318 -6.54 13.50 -9.45
CA PRO A 318 -5.66 14.56 -8.98
C PRO A 318 -4.37 14.60 -9.83
N ALA A 319 -3.82 15.79 -10.04
CA ALA A 319 -2.70 16.01 -10.96
C ALA A 319 -2.94 15.44 -12.37
N GLY A 320 -4.20 15.37 -12.82
CA GLY A 320 -4.58 14.90 -14.16
C GLY A 320 -4.53 13.39 -14.39
N ASP A 321 -4.14 12.58 -13.40
CA ASP A 321 -4.05 11.11 -13.56
C ASP A 321 -4.51 10.39 -12.28
N MET A 322 -5.51 9.52 -12.44
CA MET A 322 -6.01 8.71 -11.33
C MET A 322 -4.97 7.73 -10.78
N MET A 323 -4.03 7.22 -11.59
CA MET A 323 -2.98 6.34 -11.08
C MET A 323 -2.04 7.11 -10.13
N MET A 324 -1.99 8.43 -10.23
CA MET A 324 -1.18 9.28 -9.37
C MET A 324 -1.86 9.68 -8.06
N THR A 325 -3.06 9.16 -7.77
CA THR A 325 -3.77 9.50 -6.53
C THR A 325 -2.93 9.16 -5.28
N GLY A 326 -2.32 7.98 -5.22
CA GLY A 326 -1.44 7.60 -4.09
C GLY A 326 -0.22 8.51 -3.96
N PRO A 327 0.59 8.70 -5.03
CA PRO A 327 1.72 9.63 -5.02
C PRO A 327 1.36 11.07 -4.65
N VAL A 328 0.24 11.60 -5.15
CA VAL A 328 -0.25 12.94 -4.75
C VAL A 328 -0.53 12.98 -3.25
N GLY A 329 -1.20 11.97 -2.69
CA GLY A 329 -1.45 11.91 -1.25
C GLY A 329 -0.17 11.83 -0.41
N LEU A 330 0.83 11.07 -0.86
CA LEU A 330 2.15 11.04 -0.23
C LEU A 330 2.82 12.41 -0.24
N ILE A 331 2.82 13.11 -1.38
CA ILE A 331 3.39 14.46 -1.51
C ILE A 331 2.65 15.42 -0.57
N LYS A 332 1.32 15.37 -0.51
CA LYS A 332 0.53 16.18 0.42
C LYS A 332 0.87 15.88 1.87
N ALA A 333 1.03 14.61 2.24
CA ALA A 333 1.45 14.23 3.59
C ALA A 333 2.85 14.76 3.94
N VAL A 334 3.77 14.83 2.97
CA VAL A 334 5.09 15.45 3.15
C VAL A 334 4.95 16.96 3.37
N LEU A 335 4.27 17.66 2.45
CA LEU A 335 4.11 19.12 2.50
C LEU A 335 3.36 19.61 3.75
N ASN A 336 2.51 18.78 4.34
CA ASN A 336 1.79 19.12 5.57
C ASN A 336 2.62 18.85 6.84
N ARG A 337 3.76 18.15 6.74
CA ARG A 337 4.58 17.72 7.89
C ARG A 337 5.97 18.35 7.96
N LEU A 338 6.48 18.89 6.85
CA LEU A 338 7.78 19.56 6.72
C LEU A 338 7.58 21.00 6.27
#